data_AF-A0A497CEL1-F1
#
_entry.id   AF-A0A497CEL1-F1
#
_cell.length_a   1.000
_cell.length_b   1.000
_cell.length_c   1.000
_cell.angle_alpha   90.00
_cell.angle_beta   90.00
_cell.angle_gamma   90.00
#
_symmetry.space_group_name_H-M   'P 1'
#
loop_
_entity.id
_entity.type
_entity.pdbx_description
1 polymer ?
#
loop_
_entity_poly.entity_id
_entity_poly.type
_entity_poly.pdbx_seq_one_letter_code
_entity_poly.pdbx_strand_id
1 'polypeptide(L)'
;MSKKKHFRISLLSMLLVILLASCNMPSAQQAATQNPEERQTSVAQTVTANAENGQDPIPTDTPEPEATTETLPSETPTPEPTNTPIPTNTLTPTNTPVPCNRAKFITDVTIPDGTILLPGETFVKTWRLQNTGSCSWSSGYDIIFSSGDAMSAPSAVQLTTDIIPPGGTVDVSVTLVAPASTGTYKGNWRLRDAADQVFGIVSTGEFWVEIEVVNPTSTPTNTPVPTDTPDPRPDLQINLFELTPSTPIQGVPVNVKIQVYNYGNSAAGPFRVEWYGGVNFSTASCSWDIASLAAHGGRVLNCTFTYTSWYGSIDTEAYADVNYTVDESNESNNNSVMTISVDKP
;
A
#
# COMPACT_ATOMS: atom_id res chain seq x y z
N MET A 1 -17.84 -8.01 73.38
CA MET A 1 -18.17 -6.87 72.48
C MET A 1 -16.97 -5.98 72.13
N SER A 2 -15.72 -6.44 72.25
CA SER A 2 -14.51 -5.57 72.10
C SER A 2 -13.67 -5.81 70.83
N LYS A 3 -13.79 -6.96 70.15
CA LYS A 3 -12.92 -7.29 68.99
C LYS A 3 -13.26 -6.53 67.69
N LYS A 4 -14.53 -6.17 67.46
CA LYS A 4 -14.95 -5.40 66.27
C LYS A 4 -14.52 -3.92 66.30
N LYS A 5 -14.25 -3.36 67.49
CA LYS A 5 -13.84 -1.97 67.66
C LYS A 5 -12.36 -1.76 67.33
N HIS A 6 -11.50 -2.73 67.68
CA HIS A 6 -10.07 -2.71 67.35
C HIS A 6 -9.79 -2.90 65.85
N PHE A 7 -10.58 -3.73 65.14
CA PHE A 7 -10.41 -3.93 63.69
C PHE A 7 -10.78 -2.68 62.88
N ARG A 8 -11.82 -1.94 63.28
CA ARG A 8 -12.23 -0.68 62.61
C ARG A 8 -11.27 0.47 62.88
N ILE A 9 -10.67 0.52 64.08
CA ILE A 9 -9.64 1.52 64.40
C ILE A 9 -8.35 1.22 63.63
N SER A 10 -7.96 -0.05 63.52
CA SER A 10 -6.78 -0.48 62.76
C SER A 10 -6.89 -0.18 61.25
N LEU A 11 -8.09 -0.29 60.66
CA LEU A 11 -8.34 0.00 59.25
C LEU A 11 -8.33 1.51 58.96
N LEU A 12 -8.78 2.35 59.91
CA LEU A 12 -8.73 3.82 59.78
C LEU A 12 -7.30 4.37 59.93
N SER A 13 -6.47 3.77 60.79
CA SER A 13 -5.06 4.16 60.94
C SER A 13 -4.18 3.74 59.75
N MET A 14 -4.55 2.69 59.01
CA MET A 14 -3.81 2.28 57.81
C MET A 14 -4.14 3.15 56.59
N LEU A 15 -5.35 3.71 56.51
CA LEU A 15 -5.73 4.67 55.46
C LEU A 15 -5.12 6.07 55.66
N LEU A 16 -4.85 6.46 56.92
CA LEU A 16 -4.27 7.77 57.26
C LEU A 16 -2.75 7.85 56.98
N VAL A 17 -2.04 6.72 56.99
CA VAL A 17 -0.59 6.66 56.70
C VAL A 17 -0.30 6.70 55.20
N ILE A 18 -1.22 6.24 54.34
CA ILE A 18 -1.06 6.27 52.87
C ILE A 18 -1.30 7.68 52.30
N LEU A 19 -2.02 8.55 53.03
CA LEU A 19 -2.27 9.95 52.63
C LEU A 19 -1.14 10.93 52.97
N LEU A 20 -0.10 10.52 53.70
CA LEU A 20 1.00 11.40 54.15
C LEU A 20 2.31 11.23 53.34
N ALA A 21 2.31 10.45 52.25
CA ALA A 21 3.50 10.18 51.43
C ALA A 21 3.52 10.90 50.06
N SER A 22 2.55 11.76 49.74
CA SER A 22 2.51 12.51 48.48
C SER A 22 2.97 13.97 48.67
N CYS A 23 4.25 14.18 48.97
CA CYS A 23 4.91 15.49 48.87
C CYS A 23 6.43 15.29 48.75
N ASN A 24 6.96 15.10 47.53
CA ASN A 24 8.35 15.46 47.22
C ASN A 24 8.65 15.56 45.71
N MET A 25 8.07 16.56 45.03
CA MET A 25 8.54 17.00 43.71
C MET A 25 9.28 18.33 43.88
N PRO A 26 10.56 18.46 43.47
CA PRO A 26 11.17 19.77 43.33
C PRO A 26 10.75 20.38 41.98
N SER A 27 10.02 21.49 42.05
CA SER A 27 9.74 22.38 40.93
C SER A 27 10.40 23.73 41.21
N ALA A 28 11.33 24.13 40.35
CA ALA A 28 11.57 25.50 39.88
C ALA A 28 12.88 25.55 39.10
N GLN A 29 12.80 25.74 37.78
CA GLN A 29 13.31 26.95 37.13
C GLN A 29 12.85 26.95 35.66
N GLN A 30 11.99 27.90 35.31
CA GLN A 30 11.70 28.30 33.94
C GLN A 30 12.90 29.07 33.36
N ALA A 31 13.20 28.84 32.08
CA ALA A 31 13.67 29.89 31.19
C ALA A 31 12.98 29.67 29.83
N ALA A 32 12.17 30.64 29.45
CA ALA A 32 11.52 30.73 28.16
C ALA A 32 12.52 31.15 27.08
N THR A 33 12.39 30.60 25.86
CA THR A 33 12.39 31.38 24.62
C THR A 33 11.92 30.54 23.42
N GLN A 34 10.75 30.97 22.93
CA GLN A 34 10.13 30.96 21.59
C GLN A 34 10.81 30.22 20.40
N ASN A 35 9.98 29.39 19.75
CA ASN A 35 9.94 29.07 18.31
C ASN A 35 9.22 30.23 17.56
N PRO A 36 8.99 30.28 16.22
CA PRO A 36 9.51 29.52 15.07
C PRO A 36 9.94 30.38 13.85
N GLU A 37 10.55 29.67 12.88
CA GLU A 37 10.46 29.82 11.42
C GLU A 37 10.90 31.09 10.66
N GLU A 38 11.35 30.79 9.44
CA GLU A 38 11.42 31.64 8.25
C GLU A 38 12.75 32.31 7.87
N ARG A 39 13.30 31.75 6.78
CA ARG A 39 13.63 32.45 5.52
C ARG A 39 14.99 33.16 5.37
N GLN A 40 15.55 32.85 4.19
CA GLN A 40 16.45 33.65 3.36
C GLN A 40 17.93 33.78 3.75
N THR A 41 18.79 33.26 2.86
CA THR A 41 20.07 33.88 2.55
C THR A 41 20.18 34.08 1.03
N SER A 42 19.75 35.26 0.59
CA SER A 42 20.54 36.09 -0.33
C SER A 42 21.52 36.90 0.56
N VAL A 43 22.69 37.41 0.19
CA VAL A 43 23.15 38.11 -1.01
C VAL A 43 24.70 38.13 -0.98
N ALA A 44 25.28 38.40 -2.16
CA ALA A 44 26.41 39.32 -2.37
C ALA A 44 27.85 38.79 -2.48
N GLN A 45 28.40 39.13 -3.64
CA GLN A 45 29.78 39.09 -4.11
C GLN A 45 30.76 39.82 -3.18
N THR A 46 32.03 39.40 -3.20
CA THR A 46 33.13 40.38 -3.24
C THR A 46 34.27 39.87 -4.10
N VAL A 47 34.74 40.79 -4.94
CA VAL A 47 35.76 40.69 -5.99
C VAL A 47 37.15 40.60 -5.35
N THR A 48 38.06 39.80 -5.91
CA THR A 48 39.46 40.25 -6.06
C THR A 48 40.03 39.73 -7.37
N ALA A 49 40.57 40.68 -8.14
CA ALA A 49 41.17 40.51 -9.45
C ALA A 49 42.68 40.27 -9.32
N ASN A 50 43.23 39.38 -10.13
CA ASN A 50 44.65 39.37 -10.51
C ASN A 50 44.75 39.15 -12.03
N ALA A 51 44.95 40.26 -12.77
CA ALA A 51 45.76 40.30 -14.00
C ALA A 51 47.25 40.41 -13.56
N GLU A 52 48.32 40.11 -14.29
CA GLU A 52 48.68 40.06 -15.73
C GLU A 52 49.75 38.93 -15.89
N ASN A 53 49.93 38.27 -17.04
CA ASN A 53 50.83 38.65 -18.15
C ASN A 53 50.70 37.49 -19.18
N GLY A 54 50.42 37.62 -20.49
CA GLY A 54 51.10 38.43 -21.50
C GLY A 54 52.17 37.59 -22.21
N GLN A 55 51.87 36.96 -23.36
CA GLN A 55 52.69 36.95 -24.60
C GLN A 55 52.02 36.13 -25.74
N ASP A 56 52.36 36.53 -26.98
CA ASP A 56 51.64 36.47 -28.26
C ASP A 56 51.55 35.13 -29.04
N PRO A 57 50.70 35.07 -30.09
CA PRO A 57 50.48 33.91 -30.95
C PRO A 57 51.45 33.83 -32.14
N ILE A 58 51.70 32.61 -32.63
CA ILE A 58 52.40 32.35 -33.91
C ILE A 58 51.43 31.62 -34.87
N PRO A 59 51.37 32.02 -36.16
CA PRO A 59 50.39 31.55 -37.13
C PRO A 59 50.91 30.41 -38.03
N THR A 60 50.02 29.94 -38.92
CA THR A 60 50.31 29.33 -40.24
C THR A 60 50.59 27.81 -40.18
N ASP A 61 49.96 26.94 -40.97
CA ASP A 61 49.73 27.03 -42.42
C ASP A 61 48.55 26.16 -42.91
N THR A 62 47.91 26.66 -43.96
CA THR A 62 46.93 25.96 -44.80
C THR A 62 47.66 25.49 -46.06
N PRO A 63 47.57 24.20 -46.45
CA PRO A 63 47.76 23.83 -47.85
C PRO A 63 46.44 23.45 -48.54
N GLU A 64 46.25 24.14 -49.66
CA GLU A 64 45.33 23.96 -50.80
C GLU A 64 45.73 22.70 -51.64
N PRO A 65 44.87 22.13 -52.52
CA PRO A 65 44.90 20.71 -52.87
C PRO A 65 45.86 20.35 -54.01
N GLU A 66 46.39 19.13 -53.97
CA GLU A 66 47.13 18.50 -55.07
C GLU A 66 46.35 17.34 -55.71
N ALA A 67 46.52 17.23 -57.02
CA ALA A 67 45.76 16.38 -57.92
C ALA A 67 46.20 14.90 -57.93
N THR A 68 45.18 14.04 -58.08
CA THR A 68 45.10 12.75 -58.80
C THR A 68 46.31 11.82 -58.86
N THR A 69 46.14 10.59 -58.34
CA THR A 69 46.59 9.37 -59.03
C THR A 69 45.53 8.28 -58.84
N GLU A 70 45.04 7.78 -59.97
CA GLU A 70 43.97 6.79 -60.10
C GLU A 70 44.59 5.39 -60.05
N THR A 71 44.20 4.57 -59.07
CA THR A 71 44.49 3.13 -59.05
C THR A 71 43.20 2.35 -59.20
N LEU A 72 43.15 1.56 -60.27
CA LEU A 72 42.07 0.65 -60.68
C LEU A 72 41.69 -0.32 -59.53
N PRO A 73 40.40 -0.38 -59.12
CA PRO A 73 39.95 -1.40 -58.17
C PRO A 73 39.80 -2.77 -58.86
N SER A 74 40.31 -3.80 -58.19
CA SER A 74 40.12 -5.21 -58.52
C SER A 74 38.65 -5.60 -58.34
N GLU A 75 38.03 -6.24 -59.34
CA GLU A 75 36.67 -6.76 -59.25
C GLU A 75 36.57 -7.82 -58.14
N THR A 76 35.77 -7.51 -57.12
CA THR A 76 35.34 -8.47 -56.10
C THR A 76 34.01 -9.06 -56.56
N PRO A 77 33.79 -10.39 -56.48
CA PRO A 77 32.55 -11.00 -56.96
C PRO A 77 31.34 -10.46 -56.18
N THR A 78 30.39 -9.91 -56.94
CA THR A 78 29.08 -9.43 -56.49
C THR A 78 28.32 -10.53 -55.74
N PRO A 79 27.89 -10.33 -54.48
CA PRO A 79 26.92 -11.22 -53.86
C PRO A 79 25.55 -11.06 -54.55
N GLU A 80 24.95 -12.20 -54.88
CA GLU A 80 23.60 -12.33 -55.44
C GLU A 80 22.56 -11.58 -54.59
N PRO A 81 21.57 -10.87 -55.18
CA PRO A 81 20.60 -10.08 -54.42
C PRO A 81 19.77 -10.99 -53.51
N THR A 82 20.05 -10.91 -52.22
CA THR A 82 19.18 -11.51 -51.20
C THR A 82 17.95 -10.62 -51.06
N ASN A 83 16.76 -11.19 -51.31
CA ASN A 83 15.47 -10.51 -51.15
C ASN A 83 15.39 -9.84 -49.76
N THR A 84 15.59 -8.53 -49.75
CA THR A 84 15.42 -7.69 -48.56
C THR A 84 13.93 -7.61 -48.27
N PRO A 85 13.44 -7.97 -47.07
CA PRO A 85 12.05 -7.78 -46.73
C PRO A 85 11.70 -6.30 -46.89
N ILE A 86 10.63 -6.03 -47.65
CA ILE A 86 10.08 -4.70 -47.89
C ILE A 86 9.93 -3.98 -46.55
N PRO A 87 10.35 -2.69 -46.41
CA PRO A 87 10.12 -1.93 -45.19
C PRO A 87 8.62 -1.96 -44.87
N THR A 88 8.28 -2.59 -43.75
CA THR A 88 6.93 -2.55 -43.20
C THR A 88 6.61 -1.09 -42.92
N ASN A 89 5.49 -0.59 -43.45
CA ASN A 89 4.97 0.76 -43.22
C ASN A 89 5.11 1.11 -41.73
N THR A 90 6.15 1.87 -41.40
CA THR A 90 6.32 2.43 -40.07
C THR A 90 5.38 3.62 -40.03
N LEU A 91 4.27 3.46 -39.31
CA LEU A 91 3.29 4.53 -39.13
C LEU A 91 4.02 5.76 -38.58
N THR A 92 4.07 6.83 -39.38
CA THR A 92 4.50 8.14 -38.92
C THR A 92 3.58 8.55 -37.77
N PRO A 93 4.09 8.86 -36.56
CA PRO A 93 3.22 9.25 -35.45
C PRO A 93 2.49 10.54 -35.82
N THR A 94 1.18 10.44 -36.04
CA THR A 94 0.31 11.60 -36.17
C THR A 94 0.28 12.30 -34.81
N ASN A 95 0.74 13.54 -34.73
CA ASN A 95 0.65 14.39 -33.54
C ASN A 95 -0.81 14.72 -33.22
N THR A 96 -1.57 13.74 -32.73
CA THR A 96 -2.92 13.96 -32.22
C THR A 96 -2.79 14.77 -30.93
N PRO A 97 -3.40 15.98 -30.86
CA PRO A 97 -3.31 16.81 -29.66
C PRO A 97 -3.89 16.07 -28.46
N VAL A 98 -3.16 16.04 -27.34
CA VAL A 98 -3.58 15.39 -26.09
C VAL A 98 -4.69 16.23 -25.45
N PRO A 99 -5.91 15.67 -25.27
CA PRO A 99 -6.99 16.37 -24.58
C PRO A 99 -6.59 16.86 -23.17
N CYS A 100 -7.17 17.99 -22.76
CA CYS A 100 -6.92 18.66 -21.47
C CYS A 100 -7.10 17.71 -20.28
N ASN A 101 -8.30 17.13 -20.14
CA ASN A 101 -8.63 16.20 -19.06
C ASN A 101 -8.61 14.76 -19.57
N ARG A 102 -7.63 13.97 -19.10
CA ARG A 102 -7.53 12.52 -19.37
C ARG A 102 -6.94 11.79 -18.18
N ALA A 103 -7.56 10.69 -17.80
CA ALA A 103 -7.12 9.87 -16.68
C ALA A 103 -6.75 8.46 -17.14
N LYS A 104 -5.80 7.85 -16.42
CA LYS A 104 -5.49 6.42 -16.50
C LYS A 104 -5.64 5.82 -15.11
N PHE A 105 -6.33 4.69 -15.01
CA PHE A 105 -6.36 3.89 -13.79
C PHE A 105 -5.04 3.13 -13.65
N ILE A 106 -4.45 3.17 -12.45
CA ILE A 106 -3.18 2.48 -12.16
C ILE A 106 -3.44 1.21 -11.36
N THR A 107 -4.09 1.32 -10.19
CA THR A 107 -4.35 0.17 -9.32
C THR A 107 -5.38 0.49 -8.23
N ASP A 108 -5.99 -0.55 -7.69
CA ASP A 108 -6.70 -0.50 -6.42
C ASP A 108 -5.65 -0.51 -5.30
N VAL A 109 -5.59 0.59 -4.55
CA VAL A 109 -4.66 0.71 -3.41
C VAL A 109 -5.22 -0.02 -2.20
N THR A 110 -6.54 0.03 -1.99
CA THR A 110 -7.26 -0.76 -0.98
C THR A 110 -8.46 -1.44 -1.60
N ILE A 111 -8.91 -2.54 -0.99
CA ILE A 111 -10.10 -3.31 -1.41
C ILE A 111 -10.01 -3.69 -2.89
N PRO A 112 -9.14 -4.65 -3.29
CA PRO A 112 -9.11 -5.17 -4.65
C PRO A 112 -10.48 -5.69 -5.09
N ASP A 113 -10.71 -5.75 -6.40
CA ASP A 113 -11.97 -6.30 -6.91
C ASP A 113 -12.19 -7.75 -6.44
N GLY A 114 -13.43 -8.05 -6.04
CA GLY A 114 -13.83 -9.35 -5.49
C GLY A 114 -13.53 -9.52 -4.00
N THR A 115 -13.13 -8.45 -3.30
CA THR A 115 -12.96 -8.48 -1.83
C THR A 115 -14.28 -8.92 -1.18
N ILE A 116 -14.19 -9.94 -0.31
CA ILE A 116 -15.33 -10.45 0.46
C ILE A 116 -15.54 -9.57 1.70
N LEU A 117 -16.75 -9.05 1.87
CA LEU A 117 -17.14 -8.22 3.03
C LEU A 117 -18.42 -8.76 3.68
N LEU A 118 -18.61 -8.45 4.96
CA LEU A 118 -19.83 -8.80 5.67
C LEU A 118 -20.96 -7.79 5.38
N PRO A 119 -22.24 -8.21 5.50
CA PRO A 119 -23.36 -7.29 5.32
C PRO A 119 -23.28 -6.09 6.26
N GLY A 120 -23.37 -4.88 5.71
CA GLY A 120 -23.32 -3.63 6.48
C GLY A 120 -21.92 -3.19 6.92
N GLU A 121 -20.87 -3.90 6.53
CA GLU A 121 -19.49 -3.54 6.85
C GLU A 121 -19.09 -2.20 6.22
N THR A 122 -18.52 -1.29 7.01
CA THR A 122 -17.98 -0.02 6.51
C THR A 122 -16.53 -0.23 6.09
N PHE A 123 -16.18 0.20 4.88
CA PHE A 123 -14.84 0.04 4.32
C PHE A 123 -14.38 1.31 3.58
N VAL A 124 -13.07 1.43 3.36
CA VAL A 124 -12.48 2.55 2.60
C VAL A 124 -11.85 2.00 1.33
N LYS A 125 -12.38 2.41 0.18
CA LYS A 125 -11.83 2.10 -1.14
C LYS A 125 -10.91 3.23 -1.57
N THR A 126 -9.70 2.88 -2.02
CA THR A 126 -8.71 3.84 -2.52
C THR A 126 -8.23 3.40 -3.90
N TRP A 127 -8.28 4.30 -4.86
CA TRP A 127 -7.75 4.08 -6.21
C TRP A 127 -6.55 4.98 -6.46
N ARG A 128 -5.55 4.47 -7.18
CA ARG A 128 -4.46 5.27 -7.75
C ARG A 128 -4.78 5.62 -9.19
N LEU A 129 -4.85 6.91 -9.49
CA LEU A 129 -5.10 7.45 -10.83
C LEU A 129 -3.90 8.25 -11.32
N GLN A 130 -3.69 8.28 -12.63
CA GLN A 130 -2.66 9.09 -13.28
C GLN A 130 -3.30 10.12 -14.22
N ASN A 131 -2.83 11.36 -14.14
CA ASN A 131 -3.14 12.41 -15.10
C ASN A 131 -2.36 12.16 -16.39
N THR A 132 -3.06 11.82 -17.46
CA THR A 132 -2.49 11.62 -18.81
C THR A 132 -2.96 12.68 -19.79
N GLY A 133 -3.56 13.75 -19.28
CA GLY A 133 -4.02 14.91 -20.03
C GLY A 133 -2.94 15.98 -20.15
N SER A 134 -3.29 17.09 -20.78
CA SER A 134 -2.42 18.28 -20.90
C SER A 134 -2.65 19.33 -19.82
N CYS A 135 -3.76 19.26 -19.08
CA CYS A 135 -4.09 20.17 -17.98
C CYS A 135 -3.73 19.58 -16.62
N SER A 136 -3.36 20.43 -15.65
CA SER A 136 -3.16 19.99 -14.27
C SER A 136 -4.50 19.87 -13.55
N TRP A 137 -4.67 18.82 -12.74
CA TRP A 137 -5.81 18.70 -11.84
C TRP A 137 -5.55 19.50 -10.57
N SER A 138 -6.58 20.15 -10.04
CA SER A 138 -6.51 20.98 -8.84
C SER A 138 -7.71 20.69 -7.94
N SER A 139 -7.86 21.44 -6.85
CA SER A 139 -8.92 21.24 -5.86
C SER A 139 -10.37 21.36 -6.38
N GLY A 140 -10.58 21.85 -7.60
CA GLY A 140 -11.90 21.86 -8.24
C GLY A 140 -12.29 20.55 -8.94
N TYR A 141 -11.44 19.52 -8.90
CA TYR A 141 -11.71 18.23 -9.51
C TYR A 141 -12.29 17.26 -8.49
N ASP A 142 -13.28 16.48 -8.92
CA ASP A 142 -13.93 15.45 -8.11
C ASP A 142 -13.90 14.10 -8.81
N ILE A 143 -14.06 13.04 -8.03
CA ILE A 143 -14.65 11.80 -8.51
C ILE A 143 -16.14 11.79 -8.17
N ILE A 144 -16.96 11.27 -9.09
CA ILE A 144 -18.41 11.20 -8.96
C ILE A 144 -18.88 9.77 -9.18
N PHE A 145 -19.88 9.37 -8.39
CA PHE A 145 -20.56 8.10 -8.62
C PHE A 145 -21.34 8.20 -9.95
N SER A 146 -21.10 7.25 -10.85
CA SER A 146 -21.66 7.24 -12.21
C SER A 146 -22.84 6.27 -12.30
N SER A 147 -22.65 5.01 -11.90
CA SER A 147 -23.66 3.95 -12.04
C SER A 147 -23.37 2.73 -11.17
N GLY A 148 -24.32 1.79 -11.09
CA GLY A 148 -24.20 0.54 -10.35
C GLY A 148 -24.70 0.65 -8.91
N ASP A 149 -24.01 -0.01 -7.99
CA ASP A 149 -24.33 -0.03 -6.57
C ASP A 149 -23.59 1.08 -5.83
N ALA A 150 -24.35 2.04 -5.29
CA ALA A 150 -23.77 3.20 -4.62
C ALA A 150 -23.06 2.84 -3.31
N MET A 151 -23.46 1.78 -2.60
CA MET A 151 -22.83 1.37 -1.32
C MET A 151 -22.71 2.54 -0.32
N SER A 152 -23.76 3.36 -0.22
CA SER A 152 -23.80 4.59 0.59
C SER A 152 -22.75 5.65 0.22
N ALA A 153 -22.22 5.61 -1.00
CA ALA A 153 -21.29 6.59 -1.52
C ALA A 153 -21.84 8.02 -1.46
N PRO A 154 -20.99 9.02 -1.14
CA PRO A 154 -21.30 10.41 -1.41
C PRO A 154 -21.44 10.63 -2.93
N SER A 155 -22.21 11.65 -3.33
CA SER A 155 -22.43 11.98 -4.74
C SER A 155 -21.16 12.46 -5.46
N ALA A 156 -20.24 13.07 -4.73
CA ALA A 156 -18.94 13.50 -5.21
C ALA A 156 -17.91 13.46 -4.06
N VAL A 157 -16.65 13.17 -4.40
CA VAL A 157 -15.50 13.27 -3.49
C VAL A 157 -14.42 14.07 -4.18
N GLN A 158 -13.86 15.05 -3.49
CA GLN A 158 -12.76 15.85 -3.99
C GLN A 158 -11.57 14.95 -4.35
N LEU A 159 -11.06 15.08 -5.57
CA LEU A 159 -9.98 14.25 -6.08
C LEU A 159 -8.66 14.51 -5.36
N THR A 160 -8.38 15.78 -5.06
CA THR A 160 -7.11 16.22 -4.46
C THR A 160 -7.26 17.60 -3.84
N THR A 161 -6.45 17.92 -2.84
CA THR A 161 -6.25 19.29 -2.35
C THR A 161 -5.03 19.98 -2.98
N ASP A 162 -4.18 19.22 -3.67
CA ASP A 162 -2.94 19.67 -4.29
C ASP A 162 -3.09 19.84 -5.81
N ILE A 163 -2.01 20.26 -6.49
CA ILE A 163 -1.95 20.31 -7.96
C ILE A 163 -1.30 19.02 -8.48
N ILE A 164 -2.02 18.27 -9.31
CA ILE A 164 -1.51 17.07 -9.98
C ILE A 164 -1.17 17.41 -11.45
N PRO A 165 0.12 17.58 -11.79
CA PRO A 165 0.53 17.95 -13.15
C PRO A 165 0.30 16.79 -14.15
N PRO A 166 0.33 17.08 -15.46
CA PRO A 166 0.44 16.04 -16.50
C PRO A 166 1.54 15.01 -16.17
N GLY A 167 1.19 13.73 -16.22
CA GLY A 167 2.05 12.61 -15.86
C GLY A 167 2.02 12.23 -14.37
N GLY A 168 1.53 13.12 -13.49
CA GLY A 168 1.44 12.89 -12.05
C GLY A 168 0.36 11.88 -11.64
N THR A 169 0.48 11.34 -10.43
CA THR A 169 -0.46 10.36 -9.85
C THR A 169 -1.12 10.89 -8.58
N VAL A 170 -2.33 10.42 -8.29
CA VAL A 170 -3.09 10.74 -7.09
C VAL A 170 -3.78 9.50 -6.55
N ASP A 171 -3.81 9.37 -5.23
CA ASP A 171 -4.61 8.37 -4.53
C ASP A 171 -5.88 9.05 -4.01
N VAL A 172 -7.05 8.55 -4.39
CA VAL A 172 -8.35 9.08 -3.99
C VAL A 172 -9.12 8.01 -3.25
N SER A 173 -9.64 8.36 -2.07
CA SER A 173 -10.31 7.44 -1.15
C SER A 173 -11.79 7.80 -0.96
N VAL A 174 -12.63 6.77 -0.84
CA VAL A 174 -14.06 6.89 -0.53
C VAL A 174 -14.44 5.90 0.56
N THR A 175 -15.13 6.38 1.59
CA THR A 175 -15.74 5.53 2.61
C THR A 175 -17.10 5.02 2.10
N LEU A 176 -17.28 3.71 2.13
CA LEU A 176 -18.45 2.99 1.61
C LEU A 176 -18.98 2.00 2.64
N VAL A 177 -20.21 1.52 2.44
CA VAL A 177 -20.86 0.52 3.28
C VAL A 177 -21.36 -0.63 2.41
N ALA A 178 -20.90 -1.84 2.73
CA ALA A 178 -21.32 -3.07 2.06
C ALA A 178 -22.84 -3.27 2.21
N PRO A 179 -23.57 -3.62 1.14
CA PRO A 179 -25.02 -3.83 1.22
C PRO A 179 -25.42 -4.91 2.24
N ALA A 180 -26.63 -4.80 2.78
CA ALA A 180 -27.13 -5.72 3.80
C ALA A 180 -27.54 -7.10 3.24
N SER A 181 -27.58 -7.26 1.93
CA SER A 181 -27.92 -8.52 1.27
C SER A 181 -26.69 -9.10 0.61
N THR A 182 -26.66 -10.42 0.48
CA THR A 182 -25.55 -11.13 -0.15
C THR A 182 -25.58 -10.97 -1.66
N GLY A 183 -24.41 -10.91 -2.27
CA GLY A 183 -24.23 -10.84 -3.71
C GLY A 183 -22.95 -10.11 -4.10
N THR A 184 -22.67 -10.10 -5.40
CA THR A 184 -21.63 -9.24 -5.97
C THR A 184 -22.19 -7.86 -6.21
N TYR A 185 -21.47 -6.83 -5.76
CA TYR A 185 -21.85 -5.43 -5.90
C TYR A 185 -20.76 -4.67 -6.61
N LYS A 186 -21.14 -3.78 -7.54
CA LYS A 186 -20.20 -3.00 -8.34
C LYS A 186 -20.62 -1.54 -8.43
N GLY A 187 -19.78 -0.64 -7.94
CA GLY A 187 -19.98 0.81 -8.06
C GLY A 187 -19.01 1.43 -9.07
N ASN A 188 -19.52 2.09 -10.11
CA ASN A 188 -18.72 2.72 -11.16
C ASN A 188 -18.61 4.23 -10.94
N TRP A 189 -17.43 4.77 -11.23
CA TRP A 189 -17.03 6.14 -10.94
C TRP A 189 -16.41 6.81 -12.15
N ARG A 190 -16.56 8.13 -12.21
CA ARG A 190 -15.98 9.03 -13.22
C ARG A 190 -15.33 10.23 -12.56
N LEU A 191 -14.52 10.96 -13.34
CA LEU A 191 -13.96 12.22 -12.88
C LEU A 191 -14.81 13.38 -13.40
N ARG A 192 -14.82 14.49 -12.66
CA ARG A 192 -15.46 15.74 -13.04
C ARG A 192 -14.49 16.88 -12.80
N ASP A 193 -14.36 17.78 -13.78
CA ASP A 193 -13.50 18.95 -13.65
C ASP A 193 -14.21 20.13 -12.97
N ALA A 194 -13.46 21.22 -12.76
CA ALA A 194 -13.95 22.43 -12.11
C ALA A 194 -15.05 23.18 -12.90
N ALA A 195 -15.31 22.80 -14.15
CA ALA A 195 -16.37 23.33 -15.00
C ALA A 195 -17.54 22.33 -15.14
N ASP A 196 -17.64 21.38 -14.19
CA ASP A 196 -18.62 20.29 -14.16
C ASP A 196 -18.60 19.37 -15.39
N GLN A 197 -17.51 19.39 -16.18
CA GLN A 197 -17.38 18.48 -17.32
C GLN A 197 -16.90 17.12 -16.85
N VAL A 198 -17.68 16.09 -17.19
CA VAL A 198 -17.40 14.71 -16.82
C VAL A 198 -16.45 14.08 -17.84
N PHE A 199 -15.40 13.42 -17.33
CA PHE A 199 -14.45 12.65 -18.11
C PHE A 199 -14.11 11.35 -17.38
N GLY A 200 -13.40 10.45 -18.05
CA GLY A 200 -13.17 9.09 -17.55
C GLY A 200 -11.77 8.57 -17.83
N ILE A 201 -11.59 7.31 -17.49
CA ILE A 201 -10.38 6.56 -17.82
C ILE A 201 -10.32 6.31 -19.33
N VAL A 202 -9.17 6.52 -19.96
CA VAL A 202 -9.02 6.48 -21.44
C VAL A 202 -9.53 5.17 -22.06
N SER A 203 -9.36 4.02 -21.40
CA SER A 203 -9.73 2.70 -21.95
C SER A 203 -11.19 2.30 -21.69
N THR A 204 -11.73 2.69 -20.53
CA THR A 204 -12.99 2.15 -20.00
C THR A 204 -14.08 3.22 -19.83
N GLY A 205 -13.69 4.50 -19.81
CA GLY A 205 -14.57 5.62 -19.48
C GLY A 205 -14.96 5.71 -18.01
N GLU A 206 -14.66 4.69 -17.20
CA GLU A 206 -15.01 4.57 -15.78
C GLU A 206 -13.92 3.78 -15.04
N PHE A 207 -13.88 3.90 -13.72
CA PHE A 207 -13.16 3.02 -12.78
C PHE A 207 -14.14 2.57 -11.70
N TRP A 208 -13.89 1.48 -10.99
CA TRP A 208 -14.93 0.88 -10.16
C TRP A 208 -14.40 0.26 -8.87
N VAL A 209 -15.33 -0.05 -7.99
CA VAL A 209 -15.14 -0.95 -6.86
C VAL A 209 -16.07 -2.13 -7.06
N GLU A 210 -15.54 -3.34 -6.91
CA GLU A 210 -16.31 -4.58 -6.93
C GLU A 210 -16.06 -5.38 -5.65
N ILE A 211 -17.12 -5.71 -4.92
CA ILE A 211 -17.06 -6.50 -3.69
C ILE A 211 -18.03 -7.67 -3.76
N GLU A 212 -17.78 -8.70 -2.96
CA GLU A 212 -18.73 -9.78 -2.72
C GLU A 212 -19.22 -9.71 -1.28
N VAL A 213 -20.52 -9.52 -1.08
CA VAL A 213 -21.13 -9.62 0.25
C VAL A 213 -21.58 -11.05 0.44
N VAL A 214 -21.01 -11.71 1.45
CA VAL A 214 -21.43 -13.05 1.86
C VAL A 214 -22.00 -12.98 3.26
N ASN A 215 -23.11 -13.67 3.50
CA ASN A 215 -23.57 -13.86 4.87
C ASN A 215 -22.53 -14.73 5.58
N PRO A 216 -22.32 -14.53 6.89
CA PRO A 216 -21.64 -15.56 7.66
C PRO A 216 -22.43 -16.85 7.47
N THR A 217 -21.81 -17.87 6.87
CA THR A 217 -22.47 -19.14 6.61
C THR A 217 -22.97 -19.71 7.92
N SER A 218 -24.28 -19.68 8.17
CA SER A 218 -24.90 -20.52 9.19
C SER A 218 -24.88 -21.95 8.65
N THR A 219 -23.81 -22.70 8.91
CA THR A 219 -23.74 -24.12 8.57
C THR A 219 -24.95 -24.85 9.18
N PRO A 220 -25.82 -25.51 8.38
CA PRO A 220 -26.91 -26.28 8.95
C PRO A 220 -26.36 -27.60 9.50
N THR A 221 -26.21 -27.72 10.82
CA THR A 221 -26.12 -29.01 11.48
C THR A 221 -27.51 -29.40 11.99
N ASN A 222 -28.11 -30.45 11.43
CA ASN A 222 -29.26 -31.13 12.03
C ASN A 222 -28.83 -31.74 13.38
N THR A 223 -28.97 -31.03 14.51
CA THR A 223 -28.86 -31.48 15.93
C THR A 223 -29.22 -30.26 16.84
N PRO A 224 -29.89 -30.42 18.00
CA PRO A 224 -30.82 -29.40 18.51
C PRO A 224 -30.13 -28.13 19.02
N VAL A 225 -30.82 -27.01 18.78
CA VAL A 225 -30.60 -25.63 19.28
C VAL A 225 -29.70 -25.53 20.51
N PRO A 226 -28.56 -24.81 20.44
CA PRO A 226 -27.89 -24.34 21.64
C PRO A 226 -28.36 -22.93 22.00
N THR A 227 -28.69 -22.80 23.28
CA THR A 227 -28.86 -21.56 24.04
C THR A 227 -27.68 -20.60 23.82
N ASP A 228 -28.00 -19.33 23.64
CA ASP A 228 -27.13 -18.15 23.50
C ASP A 228 -26.17 -17.97 24.70
N THR A 229 -25.16 -18.83 24.77
CA THR A 229 -24.00 -18.70 25.66
C THR A 229 -22.78 -18.57 24.76
N PRO A 230 -22.07 -17.43 24.76
CA PRO A 230 -20.88 -17.23 23.94
C PRO A 230 -19.86 -18.35 24.21
N ASP A 231 -19.29 -18.94 23.16
CA ASP A 231 -18.21 -19.92 23.31
C ASP A 231 -17.03 -19.25 24.05
N PRO A 232 -16.60 -19.79 25.20
CA PRO A 232 -15.54 -19.17 25.98
C PRO A 232 -14.15 -19.41 25.40
N ARG A 233 -13.97 -20.13 24.29
CA ARG A 233 -12.65 -20.43 23.71
C ARG A 233 -12.05 -19.22 22.93
N PRO A 234 -10.72 -19.17 22.74
CA PRO A 234 -10.06 -18.26 21.80
C PRO A 234 -10.47 -18.56 20.34
N ASP A 235 -10.18 -17.63 19.42
CA ASP A 235 -10.38 -17.76 17.97
C ASP A 235 -9.32 -16.93 17.21
N LEU A 236 -8.21 -17.55 16.84
CA LEU A 236 -7.02 -16.93 16.27
C LEU A 236 -7.11 -16.88 14.75
N GLN A 237 -7.15 -15.69 14.20
CA GLN A 237 -7.23 -15.50 12.76
C GLN A 237 -6.09 -14.61 12.26
N ILE A 238 -5.68 -14.82 11.01
CA ILE A 238 -4.82 -13.87 10.31
C ILE A 238 -5.69 -12.73 9.79
N ASN A 239 -5.59 -11.56 10.42
CA ASN A 239 -6.40 -10.38 10.11
C ASN A 239 -5.70 -9.39 9.17
N LEU A 240 -4.37 -9.44 9.11
CA LEU A 240 -3.57 -8.63 8.19
C LEU A 240 -2.45 -9.49 7.62
N PHE A 241 -2.21 -9.35 6.32
CA PHE A 241 -1.11 -10.00 5.63
C PHE A 241 -0.67 -9.08 4.49
N GLU A 242 0.56 -8.55 4.57
CA GLU A 242 1.12 -7.58 3.62
C GLU A 242 2.59 -7.89 3.32
N LEU A 243 3.01 -7.66 2.07
CA LEU A 243 4.40 -7.70 1.64
C LEU A 243 4.83 -6.30 1.19
N THR A 244 6.05 -5.87 1.53
CA THR A 244 6.63 -4.60 1.10
C THR A 244 8.04 -4.79 0.55
N PRO A 245 8.27 -4.62 -0.77
CA PRO A 245 7.27 -4.24 -1.78
C PRO A 245 6.20 -5.34 -1.99
N SER A 246 5.00 -4.93 -2.44
CA SER A 246 3.90 -5.86 -2.74
C SER A 246 4.22 -6.80 -3.91
N THR A 247 5.17 -6.41 -4.75
CA THR A 247 5.79 -7.25 -5.78
C THR A 247 7.28 -7.41 -5.43
N PRO A 248 7.67 -8.50 -4.75
CA PRO A 248 9.06 -8.77 -4.45
C PRO A 248 9.91 -8.89 -5.71
N ILE A 249 11.18 -8.53 -5.61
CA ILE A 249 12.17 -8.71 -6.68
C ILE A 249 13.12 -9.83 -6.25
N GLN A 250 13.43 -10.75 -7.16
CA GLN A 250 14.39 -11.82 -6.92
C GLN A 250 15.72 -11.25 -6.39
N GLY A 251 16.22 -11.82 -5.29
CA GLY A 251 17.46 -11.39 -4.65
C GLY A 251 17.35 -10.12 -3.81
N VAL A 252 16.19 -9.44 -3.78
CA VAL A 252 15.94 -8.27 -2.95
C VAL A 252 15.11 -8.67 -1.71
N PRO A 253 15.47 -8.19 -0.50
CA PRO A 253 14.66 -8.41 0.69
C PRO A 253 13.25 -7.80 0.57
N VAL A 254 12.22 -8.60 0.82
CA VAL A 254 10.85 -8.16 1.07
C VAL A 254 10.59 -8.16 2.58
N ASN A 255 9.93 -7.12 3.07
CA ASN A 255 9.38 -7.09 4.42
C ASN A 255 8.01 -7.74 4.42
N VAL A 256 7.80 -8.72 5.30
CA VAL A 256 6.53 -9.41 5.51
C VAL A 256 5.94 -8.92 6.82
N LYS A 257 4.68 -8.52 6.79
CA LYS A 257 3.93 -8.03 7.94
C LYS A 257 2.63 -8.81 8.06
N ILE A 258 2.48 -9.50 9.18
CA ILE A 258 1.32 -10.33 9.50
C ILE A 258 0.72 -9.85 10.81
N GLN A 259 -0.60 -9.77 10.90
CA GLN A 259 -1.30 -9.59 12.17
C GLN A 259 -2.15 -10.81 12.46
N VAL A 260 -1.86 -11.48 13.57
CA VAL A 260 -2.78 -12.44 14.18
C VAL A 260 -3.69 -11.69 15.15
N TYR A 261 -4.97 -12.00 15.14
CA TYR A 261 -5.98 -11.43 16.03
C TYR A 261 -6.79 -12.54 16.68
N ASN A 262 -7.06 -12.42 17.98
CA ASN A 262 -7.92 -13.34 18.72
C ASN A 262 -9.35 -12.77 18.77
N TYR A 263 -10.26 -13.28 17.95
CA TYR A 263 -11.68 -12.91 17.94
C TYR A 263 -12.50 -13.57 19.07
N GLY A 264 -11.93 -14.56 19.76
CA GLY A 264 -12.60 -15.34 20.79
C GLY A 264 -12.73 -14.63 22.14
N ASN A 265 -13.47 -15.26 23.05
CA ASN A 265 -13.84 -14.67 24.34
C ASN A 265 -12.83 -14.97 25.47
N SER A 266 -11.82 -15.80 25.23
CA SER A 266 -10.71 -16.05 26.16
C SER A 266 -9.36 -15.75 25.53
N ALA A 267 -8.36 -15.48 26.39
CA ALA A 267 -6.99 -15.39 25.95
C ALA A 267 -6.48 -16.73 25.41
N ALA A 268 -5.79 -16.70 24.28
CA ALA A 268 -5.04 -17.84 23.78
C ALA A 268 -3.77 -18.04 24.63
N GLY A 269 -3.45 -19.30 24.89
CA GLY A 269 -2.18 -19.71 25.49
C GLY A 269 -1.01 -19.56 24.52
N PRO A 270 0.12 -20.25 24.74
CA PRO A 270 1.22 -20.25 23.80
C PRO A 270 0.83 -20.92 22.48
N PHE A 271 1.16 -20.30 21.35
CA PHE A 271 0.96 -20.85 20.01
C PHE A 271 2.05 -20.38 19.04
N ARG A 272 2.09 -20.98 17.86
CA ARG A 272 3.07 -20.69 16.81
C ARG A 272 2.40 -20.13 15.57
N VAL A 273 2.95 -19.03 15.05
CA VAL A 273 2.59 -18.46 13.75
C VAL A 273 3.69 -18.76 12.75
N GLU A 274 3.32 -19.21 11.56
CA GLU A 274 4.25 -19.47 10.46
C GLU A 274 3.80 -18.79 9.18
N TRP A 275 4.78 -18.36 8.39
CA TRP A 275 4.55 -17.87 7.04
C TRP A 275 5.45 -18.60 6.05
N TYR A 276 4.86 -18.99 4.94
CA TYR A 276 5.49 -19.69 3.83
C TYR A 276 5.52 -18.76 2.62
N GLY A 277 6.73 -18.41 2.17
CA GLY A 277 6.94 -17.62 0.96
C GLY A 277 6.51 -18.35 -0.33
N GLY A 278 6.11 -19.61 -0.23
CA GLY A 278 5.42 -20.37 -1.24
C GLY A 278 4.71 -21.57 -0.59
N VAL A 279 3.46 -21.86 -0.95
CA VAL A 279 2.68 -23.00 -0.41
C VAL A 279 3.36 -24.36 -0.59
N ASN A 280 4.27 -24.48 -1.56
CA ASN A 280 5.03 -25.71 -1.82
C ASN A 280 6.36 -25.78 -1.05
N PHE A 281 6.68 -24.78 -0.21
CA PHE A 281 7.93 -24.78 0.56
C PHE A 281 7.81 -25.73 1.74
N SER A 282 8.82 -26.59 1.95
CA SER A 282 8.82 -27.56 3.04
C SER A 282 9.20 -26.97 4.40
N THR A 283 9.62 -25.70 4.43
CA THR A 283 10.04 -24.99 5.64
C THR A 283 9.40 -23.62 5.65
N ALA A 284 8.90 -23.20 6.82
CA ALA A 284 8.42 -21.85 7.03
C ALA A 284 9.53 -20.84 6.68
N SER A 285 9.17 -19.84 5.86
CA SER A 285 10.04 -18.72 5.52
C SER A 285 10.24 -17.80 6.72
N CYS A 286 9.22 -17.65 7.56
CA CYS A 286 9.28 -16.97 8.83
C CYS A 286 8.44 -17.69 9.88
N SER A 287 8.86 -17.60 11.14
CA SER A 287 8.13 -18.19 12.24
C SER A 287 8.29 -17.42 13.54
N TRP A 288 7.22 -17.39 14.33
CA TRP A 288 7.16 -16.69 15.59
C TRP A 288 6.43 -17.54 16.63
N ASP A 289 7.05 -17.67 17.80
CA ASP A 289 6.39 -18.22 18.97
C ASP A 289 5.73 -17.09 19.76
N ILE A 290 4.45 -17.24 20.07
CA ILE A 290 3.63 -16.27 20.79
C ILE A 290 3.28 -16.89 22.13
N ALA A 291 3.68 -16.25 23.24
CA ALA A 291 3.46 -16.81 24.56
C ALA A 291 1.99 -16.76 25.01
N SER A 292 1.25 -15.73 24.58
CA SER A 292 -0.19 -15.58 24.80
C SER A 292 -0.73 -14.44 23.94
N LEU A 293 -2.01 -14.49 23.58
CA LEU A 293 -2.73 -13.39 22.95
C LEU A 293 -4.08 -13.17 23.65
N ALA A 294 -4.31 -11.97 24.16
CA ALA A 294 -5.54 -11.63 24.88
C ALA A 294 -6.79 -11.81 23.98
N ALA A 295 -7.94 -12.10 24.60
CA ALA A 295 -9.23 -12.02 23.92
C ALA A 295 -9.42 -10.64 23.28
N HIS A 296 -9.90 -10.60 22.04
CA HIS A 296 -10.03 -9.38 21.24
C HIS A 296 -8.72 -8.58 21.10
N GLY A 297 -7.58 -9.28 21.17
CA GLY A 297 -6.24 -8.73 21.06
C GLY A 297 -5.58 -9.12 19.75
N GLY A 298 -4.83 -8.19 19.16
CA GLY A 298 -4.02 -8.44 17.96
C GLY A 298 -2.53 -8.28 18.22
N ARG A 299 -1.70 -9.03 17.48
CA ARG A 299 -0.24 -8.90 17.50
C ARG A 299 0.31 -8.84 16.07
N VAL A 300 1.07 -7.79 15.80
CA VAL A 300 1.79 -7.63 14.53
C VAL A 300 3.13 -8.32 14.61
N LEU A 301 3.45 -9.10 13.59
CA LEU A 301 4.66 -9.88 13.39
C LEU A 301 5.33 -9.37 12.12
N ASN A 302 6.65 -9.21 12.17
CA ASN A 302 7.43 -8.76 11.04
C ASN A 302 8.61 -9.71 10.82
N CYS A 303 8.97 -9.91 9.56
CA CYS A 303 10.23 -10.52 9.16
C CYS A 303 10.68 -9.98 7.79
N THR A 304 11.93 -10.28 7.44
CA THR A 304 12.46 -10.06 6.10
C THR A 304 12.69 -11.40 5.42
N PHE A 305 12.32 -11.51 4.15
CA PHE A 305 12.56 -12.70 3.34
C PHE A 305 13.18 -12.31 1.99
N THR A 306 13.94 -13.20 1.37
CA THR A 306 14.53 -12.96 0.05
C THR A 306 14.25 -14.15 -0.84
N TYR A 307 13.51 -13.91 -1.92
CA TYR A 307 13.26 -14.91 -2.94
C TYR A 307 14.53 -15.17 -3.75
N THR A 308 14.94 -16.44 -3.83
CA THR A 308 16.13 -16.87 -4.60
C THR A 308 15.82 -17.07 -6.08
N SER A 309 14.54 -17.22 -6.44
CA SER A 309 14.03 -17.33 -7.80
C SER A 309 12.93 -16.29 -8.06
N TRP A 310 12.70 -15.96 -9.33
CA TRP A 310 11.52 -15.22 -9.77
C TRP A 310 10.35 -16.19 -10.01
N TYR A 311 9.12 -15.68 -9.92
CA TYR A 311 7.88 -16.44 -10.08
C TYR A 311 6.85 -15.57 -10.81
N GLY A 312 6.29 -16.06 -11.92
CA GLY A 312 5.20 -15.34 -12.61
C GLY A 312 3.91 -15.29 -11.77
N SER A 313 3.71 -16.30 -10.94
CA SER A 313 2.68 -16.36 -9.90
C SER A 313 3.12 -17.38 -8.85
N ILE A 314 2.91 -17.09 -7.57
CA ILE A 314 3.13 -17.99 -6.45
C ILE A 314 2.13 -17.69 -5.33
N ASP A 315 1.48 -18.73 -4.81
CA ASP A 315 0.68 -18.63 -3.61
C ASP A 315 1.59 -18.69 -2.39
N THR A 316 1.41 -17.73 -1.49
CA THR A 316 2.08 -17.64 -0.19
C THR A 316 1.03 -17.78 0.90
N GLU A 317 1.41 -18.28 2.07
CA GLU A 317 0.42 -18.62 3.09
C GLU A 317 0.93 -18.35 4.51
N ALA A 318 0.07 -17.78 5.34
CA ALA A 318 0.29 -17.57 6.76
C ALA A 318 -0.66 -18.45 7.57
N TYR A 319 -0.17 -19.01 8.67
CA TYR A 319 -0.92 -19.84 9.61
C TYR A 319 -0.77 -19.30 11.02
N ALA A 320 -1.88 -19.03 11.70
CA ALA A 320 -1.95 -18.98 13.15
C ALA A 320 -2.09 -20.40 13.70
N ASP A 321 -1.55 -20.63 14.90
CA ASP A 321 -1.56 -21.92 15.59
C ASP A 321 -1.31 -23.16 14.69
N VAL A 322 -0.23 -23.14 13.91
CA VAL A 322 0.07 -24.16 12.89
C VAL A 322 0.12 -25.61 13.43
N ASN A 323 0.34 -25.76 14.74
CA ASN A 323 0.44 -27.05 15.41
C ASN A 323 -0.84 -27.45 16.16
N TYR A 324 -1.92 -26.68 16.05
CA TYR A 324 -3.20 -26.91 16.76
C TYR A 324 -2.99 -27.07 18.27
N THR A 325 -2.22 -26.15 18.86
CA THR A 325 -1.85 -26.18 20.29
C THR A 325 -2.84 -25.47 21.20
N VAL A 326 -3.63 -24.57 20.63
CA VAL A 326 -4.72 -23.86 21.31
C VAL A 326 -6.03 -24.50 20.82
N ASP A 327 -6.91 -24.90 21.75
CA ASP A 327 -8.26 -25.35 21.40
C ASP A 327 -9.14 -24.12 21.13
N GLU A 328 -9.50 -23.94 19.87
CA GLU A 328 -10.16 -22.75 19.37
C GLU A 328 -11.65 -22.97 19.17
N SER A 329 -12.43 -21.89 19.23
CA SER A 329 -13.85 -21.95 18.91
C SER A 329 -14.08 -22.34 17.45
N ASN A 330 -13.13 -22.02 16.58
CA ASN A 330 -13.06 -22.42 15.18
C ASN A 330 -11.61 -22.75 14.81
N GLU A 331 -11.35 -23.96 14.35
CA GLU A 331 -10.01 -24.44 13.96
C GLU A 331 -9.75 -24.27 12.45
N SER A 332 -10.73 -23.78 11.70
CA SER A 332 -10.72 -23.81 10.23
C SER A 332 -10.42 -22.46 9.55
N ASN A 333 -10.19 -21.43 10.34
CA ASN A 333 -10.03 -20.02 9.93
C ASN A 333 -8.67 -19.43 10.36
N ASN A 334 -7.70 -20.29 10.69
CA ASN A 334 -6.40 -19.87 11.19
C ASN A 334 -5.41 -19.50 10.08
N ASN A 335 -5.75 -19.72 8.81
CA ASN A 335 -4.85 -19.50 7.68
C ASN A 335 -5.33 -18.39 6.74
N SER A 336 -4.38 -17.76 6.05
CA SER A 336 -4.63 -16.78 5.00
C SER A 336 -3.64 -16.97 3.85
N VAL A 337 -4.15 -17.05 2.62
CA VAL A 337 -3.38 -17.25 1.39
C VAL A 337 -3.34 -15.94 0.59
N MET A 338 -2.16 -15.61 0.06
CA MET A 338 -1.96 -14.47 -0.84
C MET A 338 -1.16 -14.90 -2.08
N THR A 339 -1.74 -14.69 -3.25
CA THR A 339 -1.05 -14.88 -4.53
C THR A 339 -0.27 -13.63 -4.91
N ILE A 340 1.02 -13.78 -5.23
CA ILE A 340 1.91 -12.70 -5.66
C ILE A 340 2.68 -13.10 -6.92
N SER A 341 3.32 -12.13 -7.57
CA SER A 341 4.45 -12.37 -8.49
C SER A 341 5.76 -11.98 -7.82
N VAL A 342 6.85 -12.61 -8.25
CA VAL A 342 8.23 -12.22 -7.90
C VAL A 342 8.95 -11.86 -9.18
N ASP A 343 9.34 -10.60 -9.30
CA ASP A 343 9.94 -10.06 -10.52
C ASP A 343 11.42 -10.45 -10.64
N LYS A 344 11.92 -10.38 -11.88
CA LYS A 344 13.34 -10.54 -12.17
C LYS A 344 14.12 -9.31 -11.67
N PRO A 345 15.42 -9.47 -11.35
CA PRO A 345 16.28 -8.36 -10.93
C PRO A 345 16.36 -7.23 -11.96
#